data_AF-A0A9X9YCH4-F1
#
_entry.id   AF-A0A9X9YCH4-F1
#
_cell.length_a   1.000
_cell.length_b   1.000
_cell.length_c   1.000
_cell.angle_alpha   90.00
_cell.angle_beta   90.00
_cell.angle_gamma   90.00
#
_symmetry.space_group_name_H-M   'P 1'
#
loop_
_entity.id
_entity.type
_entity.pdbx_description
1 polymer ?
#
loop_
_entity_poly.entity_id
_entity_poly.type
_entity_poly.pdbx_seq_one_letter_code
_entity_poly.pdbx_strand_id
1 'polypeptide(L)'
;MAAGGAIYRDQCSACHGIEGKGVPHLFPALAESTMVQSNDPTTAIRMVLRGARSVGTKAEPTAPGMPSYGWQLDDRQVAAVLSFVRNSWGGAAAPIDAAEVTRVRSDTALRND
;
A
#
# COMPACT_ATOMS: atom_id res chain seq x y z
N MET A 1 -6.24 -11.38 9.79
CA MET A 1 -6.82 -11.04 8.47
C MET A 1 -8.09 -10.19 8.56
N ALA A 2 -9.06 -10.49 9.44
CA ALA A 2 -10.30 -9.70 9.56
C ALA A 2 -10.06 -8.17 9.76
N ALA A 3 -9.06 -7.80 10.57
CA ALA A 3 -8.67 -6.39 10.76
C ALA A 3 -8.11 -5.75 9.48
N GLY A 4 -7.31 -6.47 8.69
CA GLY A 4 -6.70 -5.94 7.45
C GLY A 4 -7.73 -5.64 6.37
N GLY A 5 -8.73 -6.52 6.19
CA GLY A 5 -9.82 -6.29 5.24
C GLY A 5 -10.73 -5.12 5.64
N ALA A 6 -10.96 -4.90 6.94
CA ALA A 6 -11.70 -3.72 7.41
C ALA A 6 -10.92 -2.43 7.13
N ILE A 7 -9.63 -2.38 7.50
CA ILE A 7 -8.76 -1.23 7.19
C ILE A 7 -8.74 -0.94 5.69
N TYR A 8 -8.62 -1.99 4.86
CA TYR A 8 -8.64 -1.82 3.40
C TYR A 8 -9.93 -1.16 2.91
N ARG A 9 -11.09 -1.64 3.38
CA ARG A 9 -12.37 -1.05 2.99
C ARG A 9 -12.46 0.42 3.39
N ASP A 10 -12.07 0.75 4.61
CA ASP A 10 -12.27 2.09 5.15
C ASP A 10 -11.25 3.10 4.63
N GLN A 11 -10.01 2.68 4.39
CA GLN A 11 -8.89 3.60 4.09
C GLN A 11 -8.38 3.49 2.65
N CYS A 12 -8.55 2.36 1.97
CA CYS A 12 -7.88 2.11 0.67
C CYS A 12 -8.85 1.96 -0.50
N SER A 13 -10.04 1.40 -0.26
CA SER A 13 -10.96 0.98 -1.32
C SER A 13 -11.58 2.15 -2.10
N ALA A 14 -11.61 3.35 -1.53
CA ALA A 14 -12.09 4.55 -2.21
C ALA A 14 -11.29 4.87 -3.49
N CYS A 15 -9.99 4.55 -3.51
CA CYS A 15 -9.13 4.75 -4.69
C CYS A 15 -8.83 3.45 -5.42
N HIS A 16 -8.54 2.37 -4.69
CA HIS A 16 -8.13 1.09 -5.29
C HIS A 16 -9.31 0.17 -5.66
N GLY A 17 -10.55 0.57 -5.31
CA GLY A 17 -11.76 -0.22 -5.51
C GLY A 17 -11.87 -1.37 -4.50
N ILE A 18 -13.08 -1.90 -4.30
CA ILE A 18 -13.29 -3.05 -3.40
C ILE A 18 -12.57 -4.30 -3.91
N GLU A 19 -12.50 -4.46 -5.23
CA GLU A 19 -11.81 -5.58 -5.90
C GLU A 19 -10.34 -5.29 -6.20
N GLY A 20 -9.76 -4.20 -5.70
CA GLY A 20 -8.35 -3.88 -5.91
C GLY A 20 -7.99 -3.57 -7.37
N LYS A 21 -8.96 -3.33 -8.25
CA LYS A 21 -8.75 -3.07 -9.69
C LYS A 21 -8.30 -1.63 -9.99
N GLY A 22 -8.43 -0.73 -9.02
CA GLY A 22 -8.14 0.68 -9.21
C GLY A 22 -9.02 1.34 -10.28
N VAL A 23 -8.51 2.42 -10.86
CA VAL A 23 -9.11 3.16 -11.97
C VAL A 23 -8.03 3.33 -13.03
N PRO A 24 -8.20 2.79 -14.25
CA PRO A 24 -7.23 2.96 -15.33
C PRO A 24 -6.81 4.42 -15.48
N HIS A 25 -5.52 4.66 -15.67
CA HIS A 25 -4.92 5.99 -15.84
C HIS A 25 -4.95 6.91 -14.60
N LEU A 26 -5.53 6.47 -13.47
CA LEU A 26 -5.64 7.31 -12.27
C LEU A 26 -5.19 6.61 -10.99
N PHE A 27 -5.77 5.47 -10.64
CA PHE A 27 -5.41 4.72 -9.43
C PHE A 27 -4.93 3.32 -9.81
N PRO A 28 -3.72 2.92 -9.42
CA PRO A 28 -3.16 1.65 -9.85
C PRO A 28 -3.93 0.47 -9.25
N ALA A 29 -4.02 -0.61 -10.03
CA ALA A 29 -4.51 -1.89 -9.54
C ALA A 29 -3.55 -2.47 -8.49
N LEU A 30 -4.11 -2.97 -7.41
CA LEU A 30 -3.42 -3.77 -6.40
C LEU A 30 -3.60 -5.27 -6.65
N ALA A 31 -4.75 -5.66 -7.22
CA ALA A 31 -4.94 -6.99 -7.77
C ALA A 31 -3.87 -7.24 -8.84
N GLU A 32 -3.22 -8.40 -8.78
CA GLU A 32 -2.17 -8.83 -9.72
C GLU A 32 -0.91 -7.93 -9.77
N SER A 33 -0.77 -6.98 -8.83
CA SER A 33 0.39 -6.08 -8.81
C SER A 33 1.66 -6.84 -8.43
N THR A 34 2.63 -6.90 -9.34
CA THR A 34 3.94 -7.53 -9.10
C THR A 34 4.71 -6.84 -7.98
N MET A 35 4.55 -5.51 -7.82
CA MET A 35 5.14 -4.75 -6.72
C MET A 35 4.56 -5.19 -5.36
N VAL A 36 3.24 -5.39 -5.30
CA VAL A 36 2.58 -5.92 -4.10
C VAL A 36 2.99 -7.36 -3.83
N GLN A 37 3.15 -8.18 -4.87
CA GLN A 37 3.50 -9.61 -4.75
C GLN A 37 5.01 -9.87 -4.61
N SER A 38 5.85 -8.82 -4.62
CA SER A 38 7.30 -8.93 -4.44
C SER A 38 7.66 -9.69 -3.15
N ASN A 39 8.72 -10.49 -3.23
CA ASN A 39 9.30 -11.16 -2.06
C ASN A 39 9.84 -10.15 -1.03
N ASP A 40 10.38 -9.02 -1.49
CA ASP A 40 10.71 -7.88 -0.64
C ASP A 40 9.51 -6.93 -0.56
N PRO A 41 8.81 -6.83 0.59
CA PRO A 41 7.66 -5.96 0.76
C PRO A 41 8.03 -4.49 1.07
N THR A 42 9.32 -4.15 1.17
CA THR A 42 9.80 -2.84 1.64
C THR A 42 9.14 -1.68 0.89
N THR A 43 9.01 -1.77 -0.44
CA THR A 43 8.40 -0.71 -1.26
C THR A 43 6.92 -0.51 -0.90
N ALA A 44 6.15 -1.59 -0.78
CA ALA A 44 4.74 -1.52 -0.42
C ALA A 44 4.54 -0.92 0.98
N ILE A 45 5.39 -1.33 1.94
CA ILE A 45 5.39 -0.78 3.30
C ILE A 45 5.70 0.73 3.26
N ARG A 46 6.76 1.14 2.54
CA ARG A 46 7.12 2.56 2.42
C ARG A 46 6.00 3.41 1.82
N MET A 47 5.32 2.92 0.77
CA MET A 47 4.22 3.65 0.14
C MET A 47 3.05 3.86 1.11
N VAL A 48 2.70 2.89 1.95
CA VAL A 48 1.65 3.08 2.97
C VAL A 48 2.11 4.06 4.05
N LEU A 49 3.36 3.95 4.50
CA LEU A 49 3.88 4.78 5.58
C LEU A 49 4.10 6.24 5.17
N ARG A 50 4.58 6.49 3.96
CA ARG A 50 5.03 7.82 3.49
C ARG A 50 4.15 8.41 2.39
N GLY A 51 3.21 7.63 1.86
CA GLY A 51 2.50 7.99 0.65
C GLY A 51 3.37 7.81 -0.58
N ALA A 52 2.83 8.20 -1.72
CA ALA A 52 3.53 8.22 -3.00
C ALA A 52 2.93 9.31 -3.89
N ARG A 53 3.70 9.82 -4.84
CA ARG A 53 3.18 10.75 -5.84
C ARG A 53 3.63 10.30 -7.22
N SER A 54 2.66 10.16 -8.11
CA SER A 54 2.97 9.90 -9.52
C SER A 54 3.54 11.16 -10.18
N VAL A 55 4.28 10.96 -11.26
CA VAL A 55 4.83 12.06 -12.06
C VAL A 55 3.82 12.40 -13.15
N GLY A 56 3.45 13.68 -13.25
CA GLY A 56 2.59 14.16 -14.32
C GLY A 56 3.29 14.07 -15.67
N THR A 57 2.59 13.58 -16.68
CA THR A 57 3.07 13.56 -18.07
C THR A 57 2.11 14.34 -18.96
N LYS A 58 2.47 14.57 -20.23
CA LYS A 58 1.55 15.18 -21.20
C LYS A 58 0.29 14.34 -21.41
N ALA A 59 0.41 13.01 -21.34
CA ALA A 59 -0.72 12.09 -21.47
C ALA A 59 -1.53 11.99 -20.18
N GLU A 60 -0.87 12.04 -19.02
CA GLU A 60 -1.47 11.89 -17.69
C GLU A 60 -1.08 13.06 -16.78
N PRO A 61 -1.72 14.24 -16.92
CA PRO A 61 -1.27 15.46 -16.25
C PRO A 61 -1.69 15.56 -14.78
N THR A 62 -2.63 14.75 -14.32
CA THR A 62 -3.24 14.85 -12.98
C THR A 62 -2.28 14.51 -11.84
N ALA A 63 -1.30 13.65 -12.10
CA ALA A 63 -0.26 13.24 -11.15
C ALA A 63 -0.81 12.88 -9.75
N PRO A 64 -1.77 11.92 -9.66
CA PRO A 64 -2.42 11.54 -8.41
C PRO A 64 -1.39 11.15 -7.33
N GLY A 65 -1.70 11.56 -6.11
CA GLY A 65 -0.95 11.22 -4.90
C GLY A 65 -1.69 10.20 -4.05
N MET A 66 -0.95 9.24 -3.50
CA MET A 66 -1.35 8.37 -2.40
C MET A 66 -0.95 9.05 -1.09
N PRO A 67 -1.88 9.33 -0.17
CA PRO A 67 -1.55 9.95 1.11
C PRO A 67 -0.73 9.01 2.00
N SER A 68 0.03 9.60 2.94
CA SER A 68 0.67 8.84 4.02
C SER A 68 -0.37 8.38 5.02
N TYR A 69 -0.26 7.12 5.46
CA TYR A 69 -1.02 6.56 6.58
C TYR A 69 -0.16 6.29 7.81
N GLY A 70 1.14 6.59 7.76
CA GLY A 70 2.06 6.33 8.87
C GLY A 70 1.71 7.08 10.15
N TRP A 71 1.00 8.20 10.06
CA TRP A 71 0.54 8.97 11.22
C TRP A 71 -0.75 8.41 11.84
N GLN A 72 -1.53 7.60 11.11
CA GLN A 72 -2.83 7.10 11.51
C GLN A 72 -2.82 5.61 11.87
N LEU A 73 -2.00 4.81 11.18
CA LEU A 73 -1.92 3.37 11.35
C LEU A 73 -0.65 2.96 12.09
N ASP A 74 -0.83 2.10 13.10
CA ASP A 74 0.29 1.42 13.78
C ASP A 74 0.91 0.31 12.91
N ASP A 75 2.04 -0.24 13.35
CA ASP A 75 2.79 -1.23 12.58
C ASP A 75 2.02 -2.53 12.35
N ARG A 76 1.18 -2.93 13.30
CA ARG A 76 0.34 -4.13 13.18
C ARG A 76 -0.79 -3.90 12.20
N GLN A 77 -1.37 -2.71 12.16
CA GLN A 77 -2.43 -2.33 11.23
C GLN A 77 -1.90 -2.25 9.79
N VAL A 78 -0.72 -1.65 9.58
CA VAL A 78 -0.05 -1.62 8.28
C VAL A 78 0.30 -3.03 7.80
N ALA A 79 0.89 -3.85 8.66
CA ALA A 79 1.18 -5.26 8.36
C ALA A 79 -0.09 -6.04 7.99
N ALA A 80 -1.18 -5.83 8.75
CA ALA A 80 -2.45 -6.51 8.52
C ALA A 80 -3.10 -6.12 7.18
N VAL A 81 -3.15 -4.83 6.84
CA VAL A 81 -3.77 -4.38 5.57
C VAL A 81 -2.95 -4.83 4.36
N LEU A 82 -1.61 -4.72 4.42
CA LEU A 82 -0.77 -5.17 3.31
C LEU A 82 -0.79 -6.69 3.15
N SER A 83 -0.84 -7.44 4.25
CA SER A 83 -1.02 -8.90 4.20
C SER A 83 -2.36 -9.28 3.58
N PHE A 84 -3.44 -8.55 3.91
CA PHE A 84 -4.75 -8.73 3.28
C PHE A 84 -4.66 -8.48 1.77
N VAL A 85 -4.09 -7.35 1.34
CA VAL A 85 -3.91 -7.03 -0.09
C VAL A 85 -3.10 -8.12 -0.81
N ARG A 86 -1.99 -8.59 -0.20
CA ARG A 86 -1.12 -9.63 -0.76
C ARG A 86 -1.79 -10.99 -0.93
N ASN A 87 -2.82 -11.29 -0.13
CA ASN A 87 -3.56 -12.55 -0.13
C ASN A 87 -4.99 -12.40 -0.68
N SER A 88 -5.29 -11.28 -1.32
CA SER A 88 -6.58 -11.02 -1.98
C SER A 88 -6.46 -11.18 -3.49
N TRP A 89 -7.60 -11.39 -4.15
CA TRP A 89 -7.71 -11.40 -5.62
C TRP A 89 -6.71 -12.34 -6.32
N GLY A 90 -6.51 -13.53 -5.76
CA GLY A 90 -5.59 -14.54 -6.30
C GLY A 90 -4.11 -14.34 -5.94
N GLY A 91 -3.78 -13.29 -5.18
CA GLY A 91 -2.46 -13.10 -4.59
C GLY A 91 -2.17 -14.16 -3.51
N ALA A 92 -0.90 -14.55 -3.40
CA ALA A 92 -0.46 -15.58 -2.45
C ALA A 92 0.93 -15.29 -1.86
N ALA A 93 1.39 -14.03 -1.92
CA ALA A 93 2.67 -13.66 -1.36
C ALA A 93 2.65 -13.74 0.18
N ALA A 94 3.81 -14.04 0.77
CA ALA A 94 3.96 -14.18 2.21
C ALA A 94 3.38 -12.96 2.97
N PRO A 95 2.64 -13.18 4.08
CA PRO A 95 2.19 -12.10 4.94
C PRO A 95 3.36 -11.25 5.45
N ILE A 96 3.08 -10.00 5.77
CA ILE A 96 4.04 -9.05 6.33
C ILE A 96 3.95 -9.11 7.86
N ASP A 97 5.10 -9.20 8.53
CA ASP A 97 5.20 -9.07 9.98
C ASP A 97 5.22 -7.59 10.39
N ALA A 98 4.63 -7.28 11.56
CA ALA A 98 4.72 -5.95 12.16
C ALA A 98 6.17 -5.53 12.43
N ALA A 99 7.06 -6.46 12.78
CA ALA A 99 8.49 -6.15 13.01
C ALA A 99 9.17 -5.59 11.74
N GLU A 100 8.79 -6.09 10.58
CA GLU A 100 9.31 -5.61 9.29
C GLU A 100 8.79 -4.18 9.01
N VAL A 101 7.54 -3.89 9.37
CA VAL A 101 7.00 -2.53 9.28
C VAL A 101 7.72 -1.58 10.23
N THR A 102 7.98 -1.99 11.48
CA THR A 102 8.74 -1.20 12.45
C THR A 102 10.13 -0.85 11.91
N ARG A 103 10.82 -1.83 11.30
CA ARG A 103 12.13 -1.63 10.66
C ARG A 103 12.05 -0.58 9.57
N VAL A 104 11.14 -0.75 8.61
CA VAL A 104 10.98 0.20 7.50
C VAL A 104 10.56 1.59 7.98
N ARG A 105 9.67 1.69 8.98
CA ARG A 105 9.26 2.96 9.57
C ARG A 105 10.45 3.71 10.15
N SER A 106 11.29 3.00 10.91
CA SER A 106 12.51 3.55 11.49
C SER A 106 13.46 4.04 10.39
N ASP A 107 13.67 3.25 9.34
CA ASP A 107 14.51 3.63 8.19
C ASP A 107 13.99 4.90 7.48
N THR A 108 12.67 5.04 7.34
CA THR A 108 12.06 6.22 6.69
C THR A 108 12.03 7.46 7.58
N ALA A 109 12.01 7.31 8.91
CA ALA A 109 12.09 8.44 9.83
C ALA A 109 13.48 9.11 9.83
N LEU A 110 14.51 8.35 9.45
CA LEU A 110 15.88 8.84 9.30
C LEU A 110 16.11 9.57 7.96
N ARG A 111 15.13 9.59 7.05
CA ARG A 111 15.21 10.25 5.74
C ARG A 111 14.30 11.48 5.73
N ASN A 112 14.92 12.64 5.47
CA ASN A 112 14.27 13.95 5.43
C ASN A 112 13.94 14.39 3.98
N ASP A 113 13.71 13.43 3.08
CA ASP A 113 13.29 13.73 1.71
C ASP A 113 11.84 14.22 1.62
#